data_AF-A0A392UEZ6-F1
#
_entry.id   AF-A0A392UEZ6-F1
#
_cell.length_a   1.000
_cell.length_b   1.000
_cell.length_c   1.000
_cell.angle_alpha   90.00
_cell.angle_beta   90.00
_cell.angle_gamma   90.00
#
_symmetry.space_group_name_H-M   'P 1'
#
loop_
_entity.id
_entity.type
_entity.pdbx_description
1 polymer ?
#
loop_
_entity_poly.entity_id
_entity_poly.type
_entity_poly.pdbx_seq_one_letter_code
_entity_poly.pdbx_strand_id
1 'polypeptide(L)' 'MYGDVIRSFNLWFPFTSFEDTILRILNIAPSQLHPNSWAFVKAFEIVCLGLDIEP' A
#
# COMPACT_ATOMS: atom_id res chain seq x y z
N MET A 1 6.30 -11.79 -14.40
CA MET A 1 6.45 -10.33 -14.27
C MET A 1 5.34 -9.70 -13.40
N TYR A 2 5.06 -10.27 -12.23
CA TYR A 2 4.19 -9.66 -11.19
C TYR A 2 4.77 -9.83 -9.77
N GLY A 3 5.71 -10.77 -9.57
CA GLY A 3 6.37 -10.97 -8.28
C GLY A 3 7.37 -9.87 -7.91
N ASP A 4 7.93 -9.15 -8.88
CA ASP A 4 8.94 -8.12 -8.61
C ASP A 4 8.38 -6.90 -7.89
N VAL A 5 7.16 -6.47 -8.20
CA VAL A 5 6.50 -5.34 -7.51
C VAL A 5 6.18 -5.70 -6.06
N ILE A 6 5.72 -6.93 -5.83
CA ILE A 6 5.40 -7.44 -4.49
C ILE A 6 6.67 -7.51 -3.62
N ARG A 7 7.77 -8.03 -4.16
CA ARG A 7 9.07 -8.08 -3.46
C ARG A 7 9.70 -6.71 -3.28
N SER A 8 9.60 -5.82 -4.26
CA SER A 8 10.27 -4.50 -4.22
C SER A 8 9.61 -3.54 -3.24
N PHE A 9 8.29 -3.61 -3.05
CA PHE A 9 7.54 -2.73 -2.13
C PHE A 9 7.19 -3.38 -0.79
N ASN A 10 7.70 -4.59 -0.55
CA ASN A 10 7.44 -5.35 0.68
C ASN A 10 5.93 -5.48 0.98
N LEU A 11 5.12 -5.57 -0.09
CA LEU A 11 3.67 -5.74 0.01
C LEU A 11 3.41 -7.18 0.45
N TRP A 12 3.07 -7.34 1.73
CA TRP A 12 2.76 -8.62 2.31
C TRP A 12 1.26 -8.84 2.29
N PHE A 13 0.83 -10.01 1.83
CA PHE A 13 -0.55 -10.44 1.99
C PHE A 13 -0.77 -11.03 3.39
N PRO A 14 -1.96 -10.83 3.98
CA PRO A 14 -3.06 -9.97 3.50
C PRO A 14 -2.71 -8.48 3.60
N PHE A 15 -3.25 -7.66 2.69
CA PHE A 15 -3.13 -6.20 2.74
C PHE A 15 -3.72 -5.66 4.05
N THR A 16 -3.24 -4.49 4.49
CA THR A 16 -3.85 -3.79 5.62
C THR A 16 -5.22 -3.22 5.25
N SER A 17 -6.06 -2.92 6.24
CA SER A 17 -7.37 -2.29 6.03
C SER A 17 -7.26 -0.95 5.31
N PHE A 18 -6.18 -0.21 5.57
CA PHE A 18 -5.89 1.06 4.91
C PHE A 18 -5.54 0.87 3.43
N GLU A 19 -4.62 -0.04 3.12
CA GLU A 19 -4.23 -0.36 1.75
C GLU A 19 -5.42 -0.84 0.91
N ASP A 20 -6.26 -1.73 1.46
CA ASP A 20 -7.49 -2.19 0.81
C ASP A 20 -8.45 -1.03 0.53
N THR A 21 -8.61 -0.13 1.51
CA THR A 21 -9.46 1.06 1.37
C THR A 21 -8.96 1.97 0.26
N ILE A 22 -7.66 2.24 0.18
CA ILE A 22 -7.06 3.05 -0.89
C ILE A 22 -7.29 2.42 -2.27
N LEU A 23 -7.05 1.10 -2.40
CA LEU A 23 -7.27 0.40 -3.66
C LEU A 23 -8.74 0.42 -4.09
N ARG A 24 -9.67 0.29 -3.14
CA ARG A 24 -11.12 0.38 -3.39
C ARG A 24 -11.56 1.80 -3.77
N ILE A 25 -11.04 2.83 -3.10
CA ILE A 25 -11.33 4.24 -3.42
C ILE A 25 -10.83 4.58 -4.82
N LEU A 26 -9.62 4.15 -5.15
CA LEU A 26 -9.03 4.35 -6.48
C LEU A 26 -9.64 3.43 -7.54
N ASN A 27 -10.34 2.37 -7.13
CA ASN A 27 -10.93 1.34 -7.98
C ASN A 27 -9.90 0.72 -8.95
N ILE A 28 -8.72 0.43 -8.42
CA ILE A 28 -7.61 -0.17 -9.18
C ILE A 28 -7.13 -1.45 -8.52
N ALA A 29 -6.56 -2.33 -9.33
CA ALA A 29 -5.84 -3.48 -8.83
C ALA A 29 -4.49 -3.06 -8.22
N PRO A 30 -3.95 -3.81 -7.24
CA PRO A 30 -2.62 -3.58 -6.66
C PRO A 30 -1.51 -3.40 -7.71
N SER A 31 -1.59 -4.13 -8.82
CA SER A 31 -0.61 -4.10 -9.92
C SER A 31 -0.68 -2.84 -10.78
N GLN A 32 -1.77 -2.09 -10.72
CA GLN A 32 -1.96 -0.85 -11.47
C GLN A 32 -1.43 0.36 -10.71
N LEU A 33 -1.29 0.26 -9.39
CA LEU A 33 -0.70 1.32 -8.59
C LEU A 33 0.81 1.35 -8.82
N HIS A 34 1.32 2.50 -9.24
CA HIS A 34 2.74 2.64 -9.57
C HIS A 34 3.62 2.36 -8.34
N PRO A 35 4.77 1.69 -8.51
CA PRO A 35 5.84 1.55 -7.51
C PRO A 35 5.99 2.72 -6.52
N ASN A 36 6.24 3.93 -7.02
CA ASN A 36 6.39 5.11 -6.16
C ASN A 36 5.14 5.45 -5.34
N SER A 37 3.94 5.22 -5.90
CA SER A 37 2.69 5.45 -5.20
C SER A 37 2.49 4.42 -4.08
N TRP A 38 2.90 3.17 -4.28
CA TRP A 38 2.93 2.17 -3.21
C TRP A 38 3.83 2.60 -2.06
N ALA A 39 5.04 3.07 -2.35
CA ALA A 39 5.94 3.59 -1.31
C ALA A 39 5.30 4.74 -0.52
N PHE A 40 4.54 5.61 -1.18
CA PHE A 40 3.81 6.69 -0.50
C PHE A 40 2.72 6.15 0.43
N VAL A 41 1.88 5.21 -0.03
CA VAL A 41 0.84 4.57 0.79
C VAL A 41 1.45 3.93 2.04
N LYS A 42 2.54 3.15 1.89
CA LYS A 42 3.25 2.55 3.02
C LYS A 42 3.86 3.58 3.97
N ALA A 43 4.52 4.60 3.44
CA ALA A 43 5.15 5.63 4.27
C ALA A 43 4.11 6.41 5.09
N PHE A 44 2.97 6.72 4.47
CA PHE A 44 1.86 7.38 5.16
C PHE A 44 1.31 6.51 6.29
N GLU A 45 1.02 5.24 6.01
CA GLU A 45 0.56 4.27 7.01
C GLU A 45 1.54 4.17 8.19
N ILE A 46 2.85 4.06 7.93
CA ILE A 46 3.88 3.99 8.96
C ILE A 46 3.92 5.27 9.81
N VAL A 47 3.79 6.45 9.19
CA VAL A 47 3.78 7.73 9.91
C VAL A 47 2.55 7.82 10.83
N CYS A 48 1.36 7.44 10.35
CA CYS A 48 0.15 7.43 11.16
C CYS A 48 0.28 6.48 12.36
N LEU A 49 0.78 5.26 12.13
CA LEU A 49 1.07 4.31 13.21
C LEU A 49 2.09 4.85 14.21
N GLY A 50 3.14 5.54 13.75
CA GLY A 50 4.14 6.18 14.62
C GLY A 50 3.59 7.35 15.43
N LEU A 51 2.48 7.96 15.00
CA LEU A 51 1.80 9.04 15.68
C LEU A 51 0.59 8.58 16.50
N ASP A 52 0.29 7.28 16.55
CA ASP A 52 -0.91 6.69 17.16
C ASP A 52 -2.22 7.25 16.54
N ILE A 53 -2.19 7.54 15.24
CA ILE A 53 -3.32 8.04 14.47
C ILE A 53 -3.78 6.93 13.52
N GLU A 54 -5.09 6.79 13.34
CA GLU A 54 -5.63 5.89 12.34
C GLU A 54 -5.41 6.48 10.93
N PRO A 55 -4.72 5.75 10.02
CA PRO A 55 -4.42 6.23 8.67
C PRO A 55 -5.64 6.39 7.77
#